data_AF-A0A349CK59-F1
#
_entry.id   AF-A0A349CK59-F1
#
_cell.length_a   1.000
_cell.length_b   1.000
_cell.length_c   1.000
_cell.angle_alpha   90.00
_cell.angle_beta   90.00
_cell.angle_gamma   90.00
#
_symmetry.space_group_name_H-M   'P 1'
#
loop_
_entity.id
_entity.type
_entity.pdbx_description
1 polymer ?
#
loop_
_entity_poly.entity_id
_entity_poly.type
_entity_poly.pdbx_seq_one_letter_code
_entity_poly.pdbx_strand_id
1 'polypeptide(L)'
;MPFSDRDYVRGQHPPSCTCVDCTEKRLKRLKKEAHPNYVSYCPKCRQKSLWYNVKEQKYECLNLKCKITGSSPNEIETKYGDNKANINKTTTIIKAPISKWLKALLLIFTLSLIGLVISILVENFIPLWILFGFSCIFSVEKYFNYYTMKYKSLGKLYRLVLNLCILSVLGLIIWSGIELFSQKLNLSALTGSLIFLAEIVLFIWLWKIVLKNNWRWPSMKLTITCVVVLFVVFAFAGVEPMSTYKNRALEFFSSSYSQITEYIQSDKSTLSQSTTTKATSTASTLTGIEFKTGIYKDYFLGLVKTPDGVVSGSGCYGEFIVLINNKNVKDPTYAELLAFLESDNTDEYGYVRTPYSASLYFGSAESKIQLHWIQGIINRTQGPLAPKICADFAERLHNNAERAGIRCGYVIIDSLNHAINVFNTTDKGLIYIDDTGNSGYGPSNCDKIVDVQIGKHYIPISLFPEVGWNSTYNDMGVVEDIFITWDGEWN
;
A
#
# COMPACT_ATOMS: atom_id res chain seq x y z
N MET A 1 -54.58 14.78 35.90
CA MET A 1 -53.35 14.20 36.46
C MET A 1 -52.25 14.36 35.41
N PRO A 2 -51.06 14.89 35.73
CA PRO A 2 -49.98 14.93 34.75
C PRO A 2 -49.39 13.52 34.65
N PHE A 3 -49.35 12.99 33.42
CA PHE A 3 -48.74 11.69 33.14
C PHE A 3 -47.22 11.77 33.38
N SER A 4 -46.67 10.78 34.10
CA SER A 4 -45.24 10.73 34.43
C SER A 4 -44.45 10.03 33.32
N ASP A 5 -43.20 10.45 33.12
CA ASP A 5 -42.28 9.95 32.07
C ASP A 5 -41.94 8.44 32.16
N ARG A 6 -42.42 7.72 33.19
CA ARG A 6 -42.18 6.27 33.34
C ARG A 6 -43.11 5.36 32.54
N ASP A 7 -44.19 5.88 31.96
CA ASP A 7 -45.18 5.06 31.24
C ASP A 7 -44.85 4.81 29.75
N TYR A 8 -43.72 5.33 29.24
CA TYR A 8 -43.39 5.27 27.81
C TYR A 8 -42.63 4.01 27.34
N VAL A 9 -42.26 3.08 28.23
CA VAL A 9 -41.31 2.01 27.89
C VAL A 9 -41.96 0.81 27.14
N ARG A 10 -43.29 0.76 26.96
CA ARG A 10 -43.96 -0.39 26.29
C ARG A 10 -45.13 -0.04 25.35
N GLY A 11 -45.26 1.22 24.92
CA GLY A 11 -46.34 1.66 24.01
C GLY A 11 -45.85 2.00 22.60
N GLN A 12 -46.73 1.87 21.60
CA GLN A 12 -46.50 2.48 20.29
C GLN A 12 -46.42 4.01 20.43
N HIS A 13 -45.27 4.59 20.11
CA HIS A 13 -45.08 6.04 20.15
C HIS A 13 -45.92 6.72 19.05
N PRO A 14 -46.56 7.86 19.35
CA PRO A 14 -47.29 8.62 18.32
C PRO A 14 -46.32 9.16 17.25
N PRO A 15 -46.76 9.36 16.00
CA PRO A 15 -45.92 9.89 14.92
C PRO A 15 -45.25 11.24 15.21
N SER A 16 -45.80 12.00 16.16
CA SER A 16 -45.28 13.29 16.62
C SER A 16 -44.28 13.20 17.78
N CYS A 17 -43.92 12.01 18.24
CA CYS A 17 -43.01 11.83 19.37
C CYS A 17 -41.59 12.36 19.05
N THR A 18 -41.04 13.17 19.95
CA THR A 18 -39.73 13.83 19.81
C THR A 18 -38.62 13.18 20.65
N CYS A 19 -38.85 12.01 21.23
CA CYS A 19 -37.81 11.29 21.97
C CYS A 19 -36.65 10.90 21.04
N VAL A 20 -35.47 10.63 21.62
CA VAL A 20 -34.24 10.34 20.87
C VAL A 20 -34.46 9.17 19.90
N ASP A 21 -35.04 8.07 20.36
CA ASP A 21 -35.26 6.87 19.55
C ASP A 21 -36.26 7.08 18.40
N CYS A 22 -37.37 7.77 18.63
CA CYS A 22 -38.34 8.11 17.59
C CYS A 22 -37.76 9.09 16.58
N THR A 23 -36.97 10.05 17.06
CA THR A 23 -36.29 11.03 16.21
C THR A 23 -35.23 10.35 15.35
N GLU A 24 -34.44 9.43 15.91
CA GLU A 24 -33.47 8.63 15.17
C GLU A 24 -34.12 7.71 14.13
N LYS A 25 -35.20 7.02 14.49
CA LYS A 25 -35.97 6.21 13.52
C LYS A 25 -36.54 7.06 12.39
N ARG A 26 -37.07 8.25 12.70
CA ARG A 26 -37.56 9.21 11.71
C ARG A 26 -36.42 9.68 10.80
N LEU A 27 -35.26 10.04 11.37
CA LEU A 27 -34.08 10.46 10.61
C LEU A 27 -33.49 9.33 9.75
N LYS A 28 -33.50 8.08 10.22
CA LYS A 28 -33.09 6.91 9.41
C LYS A 28 -34.02 6.71 8.22
N ARG A 29 -35.34 6.90 8.40
CA ARG A 29 -36.32 6.86 7.31
C ARG A 29 -36.11 8.01 6.32
N LEU A 30 -35.90 9.22 6.82
CA LEU A 30 -35.63 10.42 6.01
C LEU A 30 -34.29 10.31 5.25
N LYS A 31 -33.24 9.72 5.83
CA LYS A 31 -31.98 9.43 5.12
C LYS A 31 -32.14 8.39 4.02
N LYS A 32 -33.05 7.43 4.19
CA LYS A 32 -33.38 6.41 3.18
C LYS A 32 -34.24 6.97 2.04
N GLU A 33 -35.08 7.96 2.35
CA GLU A 33 -35.92 8.69 1.39
C GLU A 33 -35.18 9.87 0.71
N ALA A 34 -34.10 10.38 1.31
CA ALA A 34 -33.28 11.43 0.75
C ALA A 34 -32.38 10.89 -0.36
N HIS A 35 -32.62 11.33 -1.60
CA HIS A 35 -31.70 11.07 -2.71
C HIS A 35 -30.29 11.63 -2.40
N PRO A 36 -29.19 10.93 -2.73
CA PRO A 36 -27.80 11.31 -2.39
C PRO A 36 -27.36 12.70 -2.88
N ASN A 37 -28.11 13.31 -3.80
CA ASN A 37 -27.74 14.54 -4.50
C ASN A 37 -28.30 15.83 -3.86
N TYR A 38 -29.02 15.77 -2.73
CA TYR A 38 -29.74 16.94 -2.18
C TYR A 38 -29.34 17.35 -0.75
N VAL A 39 -28.17 16.93 -0.26
CA VAL A 39 -27.66 17.34 1.07
C VAL A 39 -26.59 18.42 0.90
N SER A 40 -26.86 19.64 1.39
CA SER A 40 -25.92 20.77 1.37
C SER A 40 -25.26 21.00 2.74
N TYR A 41 -24.26 21.88 2.78
CA TYR A 41 -23.58 22.22 4.03
C TYR A 41 -24.45 23.12 4.91
N CYS A 42 -24.59 22.76 6.18
CA CYS A 42 -25.26 23.61 7.16
C CYS A 42 -24.34 24.77 7.58
N PRO A 43 -24.78 26.05 7.52
CA PRO A 43 -23.91 27.19 7.79
C PRO A 43 -23.44 27.29 9.26
N LYS A 44 -24.20 26.72 10.21
CA LYS A 44 -23.85 26.74 11.66
C LYS A 44 -22.92 25.61 12.07
N CYS A 45 -23.22 24.35 11.71
CA CYS A 45 -22.39 23.20 12.13
C CYS A 45 -21.36 22.77 11.08
N ARG A 46 -21.38 23.37 9.88
CA ARG A 46 -20.44 23.14 8.77
C ARG A 46 -20.32 21.68 8.31
N GLN A 47 -21.32 20.86 8.60
CA GLN A 47 -21.43 19.47 8.13
C GLN A 47 -22.39 19.39 6.94
N LYS A 48 -22.20 18.38 6.06
CA LYS A 48 -23.16 18.04 5.00
C LYS A 48 -24.40 17.40 5.62
N SER A 49 -25.26 18.24 6.17
CA SER A 49 -26.41 17.81 6.96
C SER A 49 -27.64 18.68 6.72
N LEU A 50 -27.60 19.67 5.83
CA LEU A 50 -28.76 20.50 5.50
C LEU A 50 -29.58 19.84 4.39
N TRP A 51 -30.86 19.62 4.63
CA TRP A 51 -31.76 18.90 3.72
C TRP A 51 -33.13 19.58 3.66
N TYR A 52 -33.84 19.45 2.53
CA TYR A 52 -35.18 20.01 2.35
C TYR A 52 -36.28 19.00 2.70
N ASN A 53 -37.01 19.29 3.78
CA ASN A 53 -38.17 18.52 4.19
C ASN A 53 -39.38 18.89 3.33
N VAL A 54 -39.74 17.99 2.40
CA VAL A 54 -40.85 18.18 1.46
C VAL A 54 -42.21 18.27 2.17
N LYS A 55 -42.38 17.56 3.30
CA LYS A 55 -43.65 17.57 4.06
C LYS A 55 -43.87 18.88 4.79
N GLU A 56 -42.81 19.42 5.39
CA GLU A 56 -42.84 20.67 6.16
C GLU A 56 -42.52 21.90 5.31
N GLN A 57 -42.19 21.70 4.03
CA GLN A 57 -41.71 22.70 3.07
C GLN A 57 -40.57 23.59 3.59
N LYS A 58 -39.67 23.03 4.40
CA LYS A 58 -38.57 23.77 5.06
C LYS A 58 -37.26 22.99 4.99
N TYR A 59 -36.16 23.71 4.96
CA TYR A 59 -34.82 23.17 5.17
C TYR A 59 -34.59 22.89 6.65
N GLU A 60 -34.05 21.71 6.97
CA GLU A 60 -33.65 21.35 8.33
C GLU A 60 -32.28 20.68 8.37
N CYS A 61 -31.57 20.87 9.49
CA CYS A 61 -30.26 20.25 9.70
C CYS A 61 -30.41 18.88 10.38
N LEU A 62 -29.94 17.82 9.72
CA LEU A 62 -29.94 16.44 10.20
C LEU A 62 -29.01 16.19 11.39
N ASN A 63 -28.16 17.17 11.76
CA ASN A 63 -27.40 17.11 13.01
C ASN A 63 -28.31 17.56 14.17
N LEU A 64 -28.69 16.60 15.02
CA LEU A 64 -29.56 16.78 16.18
C LEU A 64 -29.09 17.85 17.18
N LYS A 65 -27.77 18.09 17.27
CA LYS A 65 -27.21 19.14 18.13
C LYS A 65 -27.38 20.53 17.53
N CYS A 66 -27.56 20.64 16.22
CA CYS A 66 -27.58 21.90 15.47
C CYS A 66 -28.95 22.60 15.52
N LYS A 67 -30.03 21.80 15.42
CA LYS A 67 -31.45 22.21 15.56
C LYS A 67 -31.88 23.42 14.71
N ILE A 68 -31.36 23.57 13.49
CA ILE A 68 -31.74 24.68 12.61
C ILE A 68 -32.80 24.25 11.61
N THR A 69 -33.77 25.13 11.38
CA THR A 69 -34.78 25.04 10.34
C THR A 69 -34.97 26.40 9.67
N GLY A 70 -35.37 26.42 8.40
CA GLY A 70 -35.70 27.67 7.68
C GLY A 70 -36.39 27.39 6.35
N SER A 71 -36.99 28.41 5.74
CA SER A 71 -37.82 28.24 4.53
C SER A 71 -36.97 28.16 3.27
N SER A 72 -35.76 28.74 3.29
CA SER A 72 -34.76 28.65 2.22
C SER A 72 -33.33 28.56 2.75
N PRO A 73 -32.35 28.10 1.95
CA PRO A 73 -30.94 28.06 2.37
C PRO A 73 -30.39 29.47 2.65
N ASN A 74 -30.78 30.45 1.83
CA ASN A 74 -30.37 31.85 1.99
C ASN A 74 -30.91 32.46 3.30
N GLU A 75 -32.13 32.11 3.69
CA GLU A 75 -32.70 32.55 4.98
C GLU A 75 -31.88 31.99 6.15
N ILE A 76 -31.49 30.70 6.09
CA ILE A 76 -30.67 30.05 7.11
C ILE A 76 -29.26 30.66 7.17
N GLU A 77 -28.67 30.98 6.01
CA GLU A 77 -27.35 31.61 5.93
C GLU A 77 -27.37 33.06 6.44
N THR A 78 -28.43 33.83 6.14
CA THR A 78 -28.58 35.20 6.65
C THR A 78 -28.80 35.22 8.16
N LYS A 79 -29.50 34.22 8.70
CA LYS A 79 -29.88 34.17 10.12
C LYS A 79 -28.83 33.52 11.01
N TYR A 80 -28.04 32.59 10.48
CA TYR A 80 -27.08 31.78 11.25
C TYR A 80 -25.68 31.67 10.63
N GLY A 81 -25.44 32.29 9.48
CA GLY A 81 -24.10 32.45 8.94
C GLY A 81 -23.32 33.45 9.79
N ASP A 82 -22.06 33.12 10.10
CA ASP A 82 -21.19 33.97 10.91
C ASP A 82 -21.11 35.39 10.29
N ASN A 83 -21.69 36.37 10.97
CA ASN A 83 -21.66 37.79 10.61
C ASN A 83 -20.21 38.30 10.63
N LYS A 84 -19.54 38.25 9.48
CA LYS A 84 -18.23 38.86 9.25
C LYS A 84 -18.33 40.37 8.94
N ALA A 85 -19.20 41.07 9.66
CA ALA A 85 -19.44 42.51 9.48
C ALA A 85 -19.65 43.18 10.84
N ASN A 86 -18.62 43.14 11.70
CA ASN A 86 -18.36 44.14 12.76
C ASN A 86 -17.13 43.72 13.56
N ILE A 87 -15.94 43.90 13.00
CA ILE A 87 -14.73 44.03 13.80
C ILE A 87 -14.02 45.31 13.36
N ASN A 88 -13.92 46.19 14.34
CA ASN A 88 -13.41 47.54 14.37
C ASN A 88 -12.21 47.84 13.46
N LYS A 89 -12.30 49.03 12.85
CA LYS A 89 -11.17 49.80 12.32
C LYS A 89 -10.12 49.96 13.42
N THR A 90 -8.99 49.27 13.27
CA THR A 90 -7.71 49.72 13.81
C THR A 90 -6.72 49.67 12.66
N THR A 91 -6.07 50.80 12.43
CA THR A 91 -5.23 51.12 11.28
C THR A 91 -3.94 50.30 11.31
N THR A 92 -4.01 49.01 11.01
CA THR A 92 -2.83 48.22 10.68
C THR A 92 -2.60 48.29 9.19
N ILE A 93 -1.48 48.91 8.81
CA ILE A 93 -0.93 48.93 7.44
C ILE A 93 -1.09 47.51 6.86
N ILE A 94 -1.98 47.39 5.87
CA ILE A 94 -2.22 46.14 5.16
C ILE A 94 -0.92 45.84 4.39
N LYS A 95 -0.01 45.06 5.00
CA LYS A 95 0.88 44.22 4.20
C LYS A 95 -0.03 43.24 3.50
N ALA A 96 -0.42 43.57 2.27
CA ALA A 96 -1.16 42.66 1.42
C ALA A 96 -0.43 41.30 1.47
N PRO A 97 -1.10 40.21 1.87
CA PRO A 97 -0.43 38.93 1.94
C PRO A 97 0.00 38.59 0.52
N ILE A 98 1.32 38.66 0.28
CA ILE A 98 1.93 38.30 -1.00
C ILE A 98 1.32 36.97 -1.42
N SER A 99 0.63 36.97 -2.56
CA SER A 99 -0.08 35.80 -3.06
C SER A 99 0.91 34.64 -3.12
N LYS A 100 0.46 33.43 -2.78
CA LYS A 100 1.39 32.29 -2.68
C LYS A 100 2.09 32.00 -4.01
N TRP A 101 1.47 32.36 -5.15
CA TRP A 101 2.11 32.32 -6.47
C TRP A 101 3.25 33.33 -6.59
N LEU A 102 3.06 34.56 -6.11
CA LEU A 102 4.07 35.61 -6.18
C LEU A 102 5.29 35.27 -5.31
N LYS A 103 5.10 34.60 -4.17
CA LYS A 103 6.20 34.04 -3.37
C LYS A 103 6.99 32.97 -4.12
N ALA A 104 6.31 32.09 -4.85
CA ALA A 104 6.97 31.07 -5.68
C ALA A 104 7.74 31.71 -6.84
N LEU A 105 7.15 32.72 -7.50
CA LEU A 105 7.80 33.44 -8.59
C LEU A 105 9.04 34.22 -8.11
N LEU A 106 8.96 34.83 -6.92
CA LEU A 106 10.10 35.46 -6.27
C LEU A 106 11.19 34.46 -5.89
N LEU A 107 10.82 33.26 -5.40
CA LEU A 107 11.76 32.17 -5.11
C LEU A 107 12.46 31.68 -6.39
N ILE A 108 11.71 31.52 -7.48
CA ILE A 108 12.26 31.13 -8.79
C ILE A 108 13.28 32.16 -9.26
N PHE A 109 12.93 33.43 -9.17
CA PHE A 109 13.81 34.54 -9.53
C PHE A 109 15.08 34.60 -8.68
N THR A 110 14.97 34.38 -7.35
CA THR A 110 16.15 34.36 -6.46
C THR A 110 17.06 33.17 -6.76
N LEU A 111 16.53 31.97 -6.95
CA LEU A 111 17.33 30.80 -7.30
C LEU A 111 18.02 30.94 -8.67
N SER A 112 17.35 31.56 -9.64
CA SER A 112 17.95 31.84 -10.95
C SER A 112 19.09 32.87 -10.87
N LEU A 113 18.95 33.89 -10.02
CA LEU A 113 20.03 34.85 -9.77
C LEU A 113 21.22 34.21 -9.06
N ILE A 114 20.98 33.35 -8.07
CA ILE A 114 22.03 32.62 -7.36
C ILE A 114 22.79 31.70 -8.33
N GLY A 115 22.07 30.97 -9.19
CA GLY A 115 22.71 30.12 -10.21
C GLY A 115 23.54 30.91 -11.23
N LEU A 116 23.08 32.11 -11.61
CA LEU A 116 23.84 33.01 -12.48
C LEU A 116 25.13 33.51 -11.80
N VAL A 117 25.07 33.87 -10.52
CA VAL A 117 26.25 34.28 -9.73
C VAL A 117 27.25 33.12 -9.61
N ILE A 118 26.79 31.90 -9.35
CA ILE A 118 27.65 30.70 -9.29
C ILE A 118 28.30 30.44 -10.66
N SER A 119 27.56 30.60 -11.76
CA SER A 119 28.11 30.41 -13.11
C SER A 119 29.22 31.42 -13.44
N ILE A 120 29.08 32.67 -12.99
CA ILE A 120 30.13 33.69 -13.14
C ILE A 120 31.36 33.33 -12.30
N LEU A 121 31.17 32.82 -11.08
CA LEU A 121 32.27 32.48 -10.17
C LEU A 121 33.07 31.23 -10.59
N VAL A 122 32.45 30.30 -11.31
CA VAL A 122 33.09 29.04 -11.73
C VAL A 122 33.67 29.13 -13.15
N GLU A 123 33.58 30.32 -13.80
CA GLU A 123 33.99 30.57 -15.20
C GLU A 123 33.40 29.57 -16.23
N ASN A 124 32.39 28.80 -15.82
CA ASN A 124 31.69 27.84 -16.66
C ASN A 124 30.26 28.30 -16.83
N PHE A 125 29.86 28.47 -18.10
CA PHE A 125 28.52 28.89 -18.47
C PHE A 125 27.53 27.76 -18.16
N ILE A 126 26.80 27.89 -17.05
CA ILE A 126 25.68 27.00 -16.72
C ILE A 126 24.47 27.57 -17.46
N PRO A 127 23.90 26.86 -18.44
CA PRO A 127 22.84 27.43 -19.25
C PRO A 127 21.61 27.76 -18.42
N LEU A 128 21.09 28.98 -18.60
CA LEU A 128 19.98 29.54 -17.82
C LEU A 128 18.73 28.63 -17.82
N TRP A 129 18.53 27.83 -18.87
CA TRP A 129 17.42 26.89 -18.99
C TRP A 129 17.48 25.72 -18.01
N ILE A 130 18.67 25.28 -17.58
CA ILE A 130 18.82 24.22 -16.57
C ILE A 130 18.37 24.74 -15.19
N LEU A 131 18.74 25.97 -14.85
CA LEU A 131 18.34 26.65 -13.61
C LEU A 131 16.82 26.92 -13.59
N PHE A 132 16.26 27.31 -14.73
CA PHE A 132 14.82 27.50 -14.87
C PHE A 132 14.04 26.18 -14.77
N GLY A 133 14.62 25.09 -15.29
CA GLY A 133 14.05 23.73 -15.23
C GLY A 133 13.80 23.26 -13.80
N PHE A 134 14.81 23.33 -12.92
CA PHE A 134 14.68 22.92 -11.52
C PHE A 134 13.60 23.71 -10.76
N SER A 135 13.52 25.01 -11.00
CA SER A 135 12.59 25.91 -10.31
C SER A 135 11.13 25.70 -10.75
N CYS A 136 10.92 25.43 -12.03
CA CYS A 136 9.62 25.04 -12.58
C CYS A 136 9.18 23.68 -12.02
N ILE A 137 10.07 22.69 -11.95
CA ILE A 137 9.71 21.33 -11.49
C ILE A 137 9.39 21.30 -9.99
N PHE A 138 10.09 22.07 -9.15
CA PHE A 138 9.79 22.14 -7.70
C PHE A 138 8.46 22.84 -7.41
N SER A 139 8.12 23.89 -8.16
CA SER A 139 6.83 24.59 -8.02
C SER A 139 5.63 23.77 -8.52
N VAL A 140 5.89 22.77 -9.37
CA VAL A 140 4.89 21.91 -10.00
C VAL A 140 4.27 20.90 -9.01
N GLU A 141 5.01 20.34 -8.05
CA GLU A 141 4.48 19.27 -7.18
C GLU A 141 3.28 19.72 -6.33
N LYS A 142 3.29 20.97 -5.84
CA LYS A 142 2.29 21.43 -4.85
C LYS A 142 1.14 22.24 -5.44
N TYR A 143 1.35 22.98 -6.53
CA TYR A 143 0.35 23.92 -7.07
C TYR A 143 -0.31 23.48 -8.38
N PHE A 144 0.39 22.72 -9.22
CA PHE A 144 -0.19 22.29 -10.50
C PHE A 144 -1.25 21.21 -10.34
N ASN A 145 -1.34 20.52 -9.19
CA ASN A 145 -2.35 19.48 -8.97
C ASN A 145 -3.79 20.02 -9.18
N TYR A 146 -4.12 21.16 -8.58
CA TYR A 146 -5.44 21.79 -8.72
C TYR A 146 -5.76 22.23 -10.17
N TYR A 147 -4.82 22.93 -10.83
CA TYR A 147 -5.05 23.47 -12.18
C TYR A 147 -5.04 22.39 -13.26
N THR A 148 -4.19 21.39 -13.12
CA THR A 148 -4.14 20.27 -14.07
C THR A 148 -5.37 19.37 -13.91
N MET A 149 -6.00 19.28 -12.73
CA MET A 149 -7.32 18.66 -12.55
C MET A 149 -8.44 19.46 -13.20
N LYS A 150 -8.43 20.78 -13.06
CA LYS A 150 -9.47 21.66 -13.61
C LYS A 150 -9.45 21.76 -15.14
N TYR A 151 -8.27 21.75 -15.77
CA TYR A 151 -8.11 21.97 -17.21
C TYR A 151 -7.45 20.78 -17.92
N LYS A 152 -8.23 20.03 -18.71
CA LYS A 152 -7.79 18.79 -19.39
C LYS A 152 -6.61 19.01 -20.35
N SER A 153 -6.54 20.16 -21.03
CA SER A 153 -5.44 20.50 -21.95
C SER A 153 -4.12 20.76 -21.22
N LEU A 154 -4.16 21.44 -20.07
CA LEU A 154 -2.98 21.64 -19.21
C LEU A 154 -2.46 20.30 -18.66
N GLY A 155 -3.35 19.37 -18.35
CA GLY A 155 -2.98 18.00 -17.96
C GLY A 155 -2.26 17.22 -19.06
N LYS A 156 -2.62 17.39 -20.33
CA LYS A 156 -1.93 16.75 -21.47
C LYS A 156 -0.55 17.36 -21.72
N LEU A 157 -0.46 18.70 -21.72
CA LEU A 157 0.81 19.43 -21.85
C LEU A 157 1.79 19.04 -20.74
N TYR A 158 1.29 18.93 -19.51
CA TYR A 158 2.09 18.49 -18.37
C TYR A 158 2.71 17.10 -18.57
N ARG A 159 1.93 16.12 -19.05
CA ARG A 159 2.46 14.77 -19.35
C ARG A 159 3.53 14.78 -20.44
N LEU A 160 3.34 15.60 -21.48
CA LEU A 160 4.32 15.75 -22.56
C LEU A 160 5.63 16.33 -22.04
N VAL A 161 5.56 17.41 -21.26
CA VAL A 161 6.75 18.05 -20.66
C VAL A 161 7.48 17.07 -19.75
N LEU A 162 6.76 16.33 -18.90
CA LEU A 162 7.38 15.35 -18.00
C LEU A 162 8.12 14.24 -18.77
N ASN A 163 7.53 13.73 -19.86
CA ASN A 163 8.19 12.75 -20.73
C ASN A 163 9.45 13.28 -21.40
N LEU A 164 9.39 14.52 -21.90
CA LEU A 164 10.55 15.16 -22.52
C LEU A 164 11.66 15.42 -21.51
N CYS A 165 11.33 15.78 -20.27
CA CYS A 165 12.30 15.93 -19.18
C CYS A 165 12.99 14.59 -18.85
N ILE A 166 12.24 13.49 -18.75
CA ILE A 166 12.81 12.16 -18.47
C ILE A 166 13.76 11.72 -19.60
N LEU A 167 13.34 11.88 -20.86
CA LEU A 167 14.19 11.58 -22.02
C LEU A 167 15.45 12.46 -22.05
N SER A 168 15.32 13.75 -21.74
CA SER A 168 16.46 14.66 -21.69
C SER A 168 17.45 14.28 -20.59
N VAL A 169 16.98 13.93 -19.38
CA VAL A 169 17.88 13.50 -18.28
C VAL A 169 18.53 12.16 -18.60
N LEU A 170 17.81 11.22 -19.21
CA LEU A 170 18.39 9.96 -19.66
C LEU A 170 19.50 10.18 -20.71
N GLY A 171 19.26 11.07 -21.68
CA GLY A 171 20.27 11.45 -22.66
C GLY A 171 21.50 12.12 -22.02
N LEU A 172 21.28 12.98 -21.02
CA LEU A 172 22.36 13.60 -20.26
C LEU A 172 23.19 12.58 -19.50
N ILE A 173 22.56 11.61 -18.81
CA ILE A 173 23.27 10.54 -18.09
C ILE A 173 24.13 9.70 -19.04
N ILE A 174 23.60 9.37 -20.22
CA ILE A 174 24.35 8.60 -21.22
C ILE A 174 25.55 9.42 -21.72
N TRP A 175 25.33 10.69 -22.05
CA TRP A 175 26.37 11.60 -22.51
C TRP A 175 27.47 11.80 -21.45
N SER A 176 27.08 12.17 -20.22
CA SER A 176 28.00 12.39 -19.11
C SER A 176 28.76 11.12 -18.74
N GLY A 177 28.10 9.96 -18.79
CA GLY A 177 28.74 8.66 -18.62
C GLY A 177 29.82 8.40 -19.67
N ILE A 178 29.49 8.54 -20.96
CA ILE A 178 30.47 8.35 -22.06
C ILE A 178 31.66 9.29 -21.88
N GLU A 179 31.42 10.56 -21.60
CA GLU A 179 32.46 11.57 -21.43
C GLU A 179 33.35 11.29 -20.20
N LEU A 180 32.75 10.87 -19.07
CA LEU A 180 33.46 10.49 -17.85
C LEU A 180 34.37 9.26 -18.07
N PHE A 181 33.85 8.22 -18.73
CA PHE A 181 34.60 6.98 -18.97
C PHE A 181 35.58 7.08 -20.15
N SER A 182 35.38 8.03 -21.07
CA SER A 182 36.30 8.30 -22.17
C SER A 182 37.46 9.23 -21.79
N GLN A 183 37.50 9.72 -20.54
CA GLN A 183 38.48 10.72 -20.06
C GLN A 183 38.54 12.00 -20.92
N LYS A 184 37.47 12.31 -21.65
CA LYS A 184 37.38 13.48 -22.53
C LYS A 184 36.95 14.75 -21.79
N LEU A 185 36.50 14.63 -20.54
CA LEU A 185 36.12 15.76 -19.72
C LEU A 185 37.36 16.54 -19.24
N ASN A 186 37.36 17.85 -19.50
CA ASN A 186 38.30 18.81 -18.89
C ASN A 186 38.04 19.04 -17.38
N LEU A 187 37.29 18.15 -16.72
CA LEU A 187 36.95 18.20 -15.30
C LEU A 187 37.73 17.12 -14.56
N SER A 188 38.05 17.36 -13.28
CA SER A 188 38.65 16.31 -12.45
C SER A 188 37.73 15.09 -12.39
N ALA A 189 38.29 13.88 -12.36
CA ALA A 189 37.52 12.64 -12.30
C ALA A 189 36.53 12.62 -11.11
N LEU A 190 36.90 13.28 -10.01
CA LEU A 190 36.04 13.47 -8.84
C LEU A 190 34.85 14.38 -9.15
N THR A 191 35.08 15.53 -9.77
CA THR A 191 34.02 16.47 -10.16
C THR A 191 33.06 15.85 -11.17
N GLY A 192 33.59 15.15 -12.18
CA GLY A 192 32.78 14.43 -13.17
C GLY A 192 31.93 13.32 -12.54
N SER A 193 32.49 12.57 -11.59
CA SER A 193 31.75 11.52 -10.85
C SER A 193 30.64 12.09 -9.98
N LEU A 194 30.86 13.24 -9.33
CA LEU A 194 29.84 13.91 -8.52
C LEU A 194 28.68 14.45 -9.36
N ILE A 195 28.97 15.01 -10.54
CA ILE A 195 27.94 15.48 -11.49
C ILE A 195 27.11 14.29 -11.99
N PHE A 196 27.77 13.19 -12.38
CA PHE A 196 27.09 11.97 -12.83
C PHE A 196 26.16 11.37 -11.75
N LEU A 197 26.61 11.34 -10.49
CA LEU A 197 25.77 10.91 -9.36
C LEU A 197 24.58 11.84 -9.14
N ALA A 198 24.77 13.16 -9.25
CA ALA A 198 23.68 14.12 -9.12
C ALA A 198 22.61 13.95 -10.22
N GLU A 199 23.03 13.62 -11.46
CA GLU A 199 22.12 13.33 -12.56
C GLU A 199 21.31 12.05 -12.33
N ILE A 200 21.93 10.98 -11.80
CA ILE A 200 21.23 9.75 -11.41
C ILE A 200 20.20 10.03 -10.31
N VAL A 201 20.56 10.80 -9.28
CA VAL A 201 19.62 11.19 -8.21
C VAL A 201 18.45 12.00 -8.78
N LEU A 202 18.70 12.93 -9.69
CA LEU A 202 17.66 13.70 -10.39
C LEU A 202 16.73 12.80 -11.20
N PHE A 203 17.27 11.82 -11.91
CA PHE A 203 16.50 10.86 -12.70
C PHE A 203 15.59 10.00 -11.81
N ILE A 204 16.12 9.46 -10.71
CA ILE A 204 15.33 8.69 -9.73
C ILE A 204 14.22 9.55 -9.12
N TRP A 205 14.51 10.80 -8.80
CA TRP A 205 13.52 11.73 -8.25
C TRP A 205 12.41 12.06 -9.25
N LEU A 206 12.75 12.33 -10.53
CA LEU A 206 11.75 12.52 -11.59
C LEU A 206 10.89 11.28 -11.79
N TRP A 207 11.49 10.08 -11.73
CA TRP A 207 10.74 8.83 -11.81
C TRP A 207 9.77 8.66 -10.63
N LYS A 208 10.18 9.01 -9.41
CA LYS A 208 9.29 9.03 -8.24
C LYS A 208 8.12 10.01 -8.41
N ILE A 209 8.32 11.17 -9.03
CA ILE A 209 7.24 12.13 -9.31
C ILE A 209 6.20 11.55 -10.28
N VAL A 210 6.65 10.80 -11.28
CA VAL A 210 5.76 10.10 -12.22
C VAL A 210 4.94 9.04 -11.47
N LEU A 211 5.60 8.20 -10.66
CA LEU A 211 4.96 7.11 -9.92
C LEU A 211 3.93 7.60 -8.89
N LYS A 212 4.19 8.72 -8.22
CA LYS A 212 3.26 9.29 -7.22
C LYS A 212 1.97 9.83 -7.86
N ASN A 213 1.94 10.06 -9.17
CA ASN A 213 0.80 10.61 -9.91
C ASN A 213 0.06 9.52 -10.71
N ASN A 214 -0.40 8.47 -10.03
CA ASN A 214 -1.05 7.29 -10.62
C ASN A 214 -2.23 7.58 -11.58
N TRP A 215 -2.98 8.66 -11.38
CA TRP A 215 -4.08 9.05 -12.30
C TRP A 215 -3.58 9.41 -13.72
N ARG A 216 -2.30 9.73 -13.90
CA ARG A 216 -1.80 10.40 -15.11
C ARG A 216 -0.49 9.83 -15.63
N TRP A 217 -0.35 8.51 -15.59
CA TRP A 217 0.75 7.83 -16.24
C TRP A 217 0.94 8.39 -17.66
N PRO A 218 2.13 8.93 -17.98
CA PRO A 218 2.43 9.26 -19.35
C PRO A 218 2.34 7.99 -20.19
N SER A 219 1.75 8.11 -21.38
CA SER A 219 1.82 7.02 -22.35
C SER A 219 3.29 6.82 -22.69
N MET A 220 3.90 5.78 -22.12
CA MET A 220 5.31 5.42 -22.34
C MET A 220 5.61 5.11 -23.81
N LYS A 221 4.58 5.03 -24.68
CA LYS A 221 4.72 4.89 -26.13
C LYS A 221 5.69 5.91 -26.73
N LEU A 222 5.64 7.18 -26.32
CA LEU A 222 6.58 8.18 -26.85
C LEU A 222 8.02 7.87 -26.43
N THR A 223 8.23 7.59 -25.14
CA THR A 223 9.53 7.28 -24.56
C THR A 223 10.12 6.00 -25.18
N ILE A 224 9.30 4.94 -25.29
CA ILE A 224 9.68 3.66 -25.90
C ILE A 224 9.98 3.86 -27.39
N THR A 225 9.14 4.58 -28.13
CA THR A 225 9.39 4.87 -29.55
C THR A 225 10.68 5.68 -29.72
N CYS A 226 10.94 6.68 -28.87
CA CYS A 226 12.19 7.44 -28.91
C CYS A 226 13.41 6.56 -28.58
N VAL A 227 13.32 5.67 -27.58
CA VAL A 227 14.40 4.73 -27.24
C VAL A 227 14.63 3.71 -28.35
N VAL A 228 13.57 3.19 -29.00
CA VAL A 228 13.68 2.28 -30.14
C VAL A 228 14.31 2.98 -31.34
N VAL A 229 13.88 4.19 -31.66
CA VAL A 229 14.49 4.99 -32.74
C VAL A 229 15.96 5.27 -32.43
N LEU A 230 16.29 5.64 -31.19
CA LEU A 230 17.68 5.85 -30.76
C LEU A 230 18.51 4.57 -30.87
N PHE A 231 17.96 3.42 -30.48
CA PHE A 231 18.60 2.11 -30.57
C PHE A 231 18.85 1.72 -32.04
N VAL A 232 17.87 1.95 -32.92
CA VAL A 232 18.02 1.77 -34.37
C VAL A 232 19.13 2.68 -34.90
N VAL A 233 19.13 3.96 -34.55
CA VAL A 233 20.19 4.90 -34.95
C VAL A 233 21.56 4.42 -34.47
N PHE A 234 21.71 3.96 -33.23
CA PHE A 234 22.98 3.43 -32.73
C PHE A 234 23.40 2.11 -33.39
N ALA A 235 22.45 1.25 -33.75
CA ALA A 235 22.72 0.03 -34.50
C ALA A 235 23.23 0.33 -35.92
N PHE A 236 22.76 1.42 -36.55
CA PHE A 236 23.19 1.83 -37.90
C PHE A 236 24.34 2.85 -37.91
N ALA A 237 24.64 3.51 -36.79
CA ALA A 237 25.74 4.48 -36.66
C ALA A 237 27.12 3.83 -36.42
N GLY A 238 27.22 2.50 -36.44
CA GLY A 238 28.51 1.79 -36.40
C GLY A 238 29.17 1.70 -35.03
N VAL A 239 28.41 1.80 -33.93
CA VAL A 239 28.92 1.50 -32.58
C VAL A 239 29.22 -0.01 -32.49
N GLU A 240 30.42 -0.38 -32.03
CA GLU A 240 30.91 -1.77 -32.01
C GLU A 240 29.85 -2.75 -31.48
N PRO A 241 29.69 -3.94 -32.09
CA PRO A 241 28.62 -4.86 -31.73
C PRO A 241 28.70 -5.26 -30.25
N MET A 242 27.55 -5.21 -29.57
CA MET A 242 27.37 -5.49 -28.14
C MET A 242 28.01 -6.80 -27.65
N SER A 243 28.20 -7.77 -28.56
CA SER A 243 28.92 -9.02 -28.31
C SER A 243 30.36 -8.79 -27.84
N THR A 244 31.04 -7.76 -28.33
CA THR A 244 32.42 -7.43 -27.95
C THR A 244 32.51 -6.95 -26.50
N TYR A 245 31.57 -6.11 -26.06
CA TYR A 245 31.50 -5.66 -24.67
C TYR A 245 31.11 -6.79 -23.71
N LYS A 246 30.17 -7.66 -24.12
CA LYS A 246 29.82 -8.87 -23.38
C LYS A 246 31.03 -9.79 -23.17
N ASN A 247 31.83 -9.99 -24.23
CA ASN A 247 32.99 -10.87 -24.17
C ASN A 247 34.10 -10.31 -23.28
N ARG A 248 34.40 -9.00 -23.35
CA ARG A 248 35.37 -8.35 -22.46
C ARG A 248 34.94 -8.39 -20.98
N ALA A 249 33.64 -8.24 -20.71
CA ALA A 249 33.12 -8.38 -19.36
C ALA A 249 33.26 -9.83 -18.84
N LEU A 250 32.92 -10.82 -19.66
CA LEU A 250 33.08 -12.23 -19.30
C LEU A 250 34.53 -12.63 -19.03
N GLU A 251 35.49 -12.09 -19.81
CA GLU A 251 36.93 -12.32 -19.57
C GLU A 251 37.44 -11.67 -18.29
N PHE A 252 36.94 -10.48 -17.93
CA PHE A 252 37.28 -9.82 -16.67
C PHE A 252 36.76 -10.61 -15.45
N PHE A 253 35.54 -11.15 -15.54
CA PHE A 253 34.97 -11.97 -14.47
C PHE A 253 35.61 -13.36 -14.38
N SER A 254 35.96 -14.00 -15.50
CA SER A 254 36.59 -15.33 -15.49
C SER A 254 38.01 -15.30 -14.92
N SER A 255 38.80 -14.27 -15.24
CA SER A 255 40.15 -14.07 -14.70
C SER A 255 40.16 -13.74 -13.20
N SER A 256 39.14 -13.03 -12.71
CA SER A 256 38.96 -12.78 -11.28
C SER A 256 38.51 -14.04 -10.53
N TYR A 257 37.65 -14.85 -11.15
CA TYR A 257 37.17 -16.10 -10.56
C TYR A 257 38.28 -17.16 -10.49
N SER A 258 39.15 -17.26 -11.51
CA SER A 258 40.27 -18.21 -11.51
C SER A 258 41.26 -17.95 -10.37
N GLN A 259 41.56 -16.67 -10.09
CA GLN A 259 42.44 -16.27 -8.97
C GLN A 259 41.84 -16.60 -7.60
N ILE A 260 40.51 -16.46 -7.45
CA ILE A 260 39.79 -16.82 -6.22
C ILE A 260 39.80 -18.34 -6.03
N THR A 261 39.59 -19.12 -7.09
CA THR A 261 39.63 -20.59 -7.00
C THR A 261 41.02 -21.13 -6.65
N GLU A 262 42.10 -20.51 -7.12
CA GLU A 262 43.48 -20.91 -6.79
C GLU A 262 43.81 -20.64 -5.31
N TYR A 263 43.26 -19.57 -4.73
CA TYR A 263 43.35 -19.25 -3.31
C TYR A 263 42.51 -20.20 -2.42
N ILE A 264 41.37 -20.67 -2.91
CA ILE A 264 40.49 -21.62 -2.19
C ILE A 264 41.03 -23.06 -2.26
N GLN A 265 41.81 -23.39 -3.30
CA GLN A 265 42.40 -24.73 -3.46
C GLN A 265 43.61 -24.95 -2.54
N SER A 266 44.37 -23.89 -2.20
CA SER A 266 45.50 -23.99 -1.26
C SER A 266 45.02 -24.24 0.18
N ASP A 267 43.89 -23.63 0.58
CA ASP A 267 43.31 -23.73 1.92
C ASP A 267 42.60 -25.07 2.22
N LYS A 268 42.24 -25.84 1.20
CA LYS A 268 41.55 -27.14 1.34
C LYS A 268 42.47 -28.35 1.42
N SER A 269 43.79 -28.17 1.34
CA SER A 269 44.77 -29.26 1.38
C SER A 269 45.10 -29.79 2.79
N THR A 270 44.51 -29.21 3.86
CA THR A 270 44.87 -29.53 5.27
C THR A 270 43.78 -30.20 6.11
N LEU A 271 42.65 -30.65 5.54
CA LEU A 271 41.64 -31.37 6.32
C LEU A 271 41.06 -32.57 5.56
N SER A 272 41.84 -33.65 5.60
CA SER A 272 41.45 -35.07 5.67
C SER A 272 40.15 -35.49 4.97
N GLN A 273 40.23 -36.25 3.88
CA GLN A 273 40.28 -37.73 3.92
C GLN A 273 39.33 -38.35 4.96
N SER A 274 38.17 -38.85 4.51
CA SER A 274 37.64 -40.16 4.93
C SER A 274 36.37 -40.56 4.17
N THR A 275 36.48 -41.71 3.50
CA THR A 275 35.46 -42.74 3.24
C THR A 275 34.40 -42.55 2.14
N THR A 276 34.66 -43.27 1.05
CA THR A 276 33.76 -43.76 0.01
C THR A 276 32.97 -44.98 0.48
N THR A 277 31.65 -45.07 0.23
CA THR A 277 31.02 -46.35 -0.17
C THR A 277 29.70 -46.16 -0.95
N LYS A 278 29.62 -46.78 -2.14
CA LYS A 278 28.42 -47.23 -2.90
C LYS A 278 27.68 -48.33 -2.10
N ALA A 279 26.42 -48.75 -2.29
CA ALA A 279 25.26 -48.44 -3.15
C ALA A 279 24.05 -49.23 -2.54
N THR A 280 22.81 -48.87 -2.91
CA THR A 280 21.65 -49.75 -3.24
C THR A 280 20.30 -49.14 -2.82
N SER A 281 19.35 -49.25 -3.76
CA SER A 281 17.95 -48.83 -3.81
C SER A 281 17.05 -49.26 -2.64
N THR A 282 16.16 -48.39 -2.16
CA THR A 282 14.69 -48.35 -2.43
C THR A 282 13.97 -47.59 -1.30
N ALA A 283 13.72 -46.29 -1.52
CA ALA A 283 12.69 -45.41 -0.94
C ALA A 283 13.18 -43.98 -1.20
N SER A 284 12.48 -43.22 -2.03
CA SER A 284 12.80 -41.79 -2.21
C SER A 284 12.44 -41.04 -0.93
N THR A 285 13.32 -41.09 0.07
CA THR A 285 13.39 -40.10 1.14
C THR A 285 13.74 -38.78 0.48
N LEU A 286 12.72 -37.98 0.13
CA LEU A 286 12.88 -36.57 -0.18
C LEU A 286 13.59 -35.93 1.02
N THR A 287 14.88 -35.65 0.88
CA THR A 287 15.71 -35.01 1.92
C THR A 287 15.33 -33.54 2.13
N GLY A 288 14.50 -32.98 1.24
CA GLY A 288 13.92 -31.65 1.37
C GLY A 288 12.69 -31.45 0.50
N ILE A 289 12.12 -30.24 0.54
CA ILE A 289 10.92 -29.88 -0.23
C ILE A 289 11.24 -29.97 -1.73
N GLU A 290 10.42 -30.71 -2.48
CA GLU A 290 10.57 -30.80 -3.92
C GLU A 290 10.16 -29.49 -4.59
N PHE A 291 11.10 -28.77 -5.21
CA PHE A 291 10.85 -27.44 -5.79
C PHE A 291 9.68 -27.41 -6.79
N LYS A 292 9.53 -28.44 -7.62
CA LYS A 292 8.49 -28.48 -8.67
C LYS A 292 7.08 -28.74 -8.14
N THR A 293 6.96 -29.42 -7.01
CA THR A 293 5.65 -29.85 -6.49
C THR A 293 5.29 -29.17 -5.17
N GLY A 294 6.27 -28.60 -4.47
CA GLY A 294 6.10 -28.04 -3.14
C GLY A 294 5.86 -29.11 -2.08
N ILE A 295 6.03 -30.40 -2.41
CA ILE A 295 5.68 -31.51 -1.51
C ILE A 295 6.84 -31.83 -0.57
N TYR A 296 6.51 -32.06 0.70
CA TYR A 296 7.43 -32.56 1.71
C TYR A 296 6.70 -33.34 2.81
N LYS A 297 6.98 -34.65 2.92
CA LYS A 297 6.27 -35.56 3.84
C LYS A 297 4.75 -35.48 3.62
N ASP A 298 3.99 -35.27 4.70
CA ASP A 298 2.55 -35.09 4.70
C ASP A 298 2.13 -33.66 4.35
N TYR A 299 3.07 -32.78 4.03
CA TYR A 299 2.80 -31.38 3.70
C TYR A 299 2.96 -31.11 2.20
N PHE A 300 2.24 -30.10 1.72
CA PHE A 300 2.44 -29.49 0.42
C PHE A 300 2.25 -27.98 0.52
N LEU A 301 3.05 -27.23 -0.22
CA LEU A 301 2.99 -25.77 -0.22
C LEU A 301 1.96 -25.27 -1.24
N GLY A 302 1.33 -24.13 -0.96
CA GLY A 302 0.51 -23.40 -1.91
C GLY A 302 0.70 -21.89 -1.74
N LEU A 303 0.64 -21.16 -2.84
CA LEU A 303 0.67 -19.70 -2.83
C LEU A 303 -0.72 -19.12 -2.99
N VAL A 304 -0.99 -18.06 -2.26
CA VAL A 304 -2.24 -17.31 -2.38
C VAL A 304 -2.17 -16.42 -3.62
N LYS A 305 -3.14 -16.56 -4.52
CA LYS A 305 -3.23 -15.82 -5.78
C LYS A 305 -4.55 -15.04 -5.84
N THR A 306 -4.50 -13.83 -6.36
CA THR A 306 -5.66 -13.00 -6.75
C THR A 306 -5.61 -12.73 -8.26
N PRO A 307 -6.65 -12.13 -8.86
CA PRO A 307 -6.59 -11.71 -10.26
C PRO A 307 -5.41 -10.78 -10.59
N ASP A 308 -4.87 -10.08 -9.60
CA ASP A 308 -3.74 -9.16 -9.74
C ASP A 308 -2.36 -9.85 -9.58
N GLY A 309 -2.32 -11.10 -9.15
CA GLY A 309 -1.09 -11.90 -9.03
C GLY A 309 -0.95 -12.65 -7.71
N VAL A 310 0.30 -13.01 -7.38
CA VAL A 310 0.62 -13.71 -6.12
C VAL A 310 0.66 -12.70 -4.98
N VAL A 311 0.04 -13.06 -3.86
CA VAL A 311 -0.10 -12.18 -2.70
C VAL A 311 1.20 -12.13 -1.89
N SER A 312 1.59 -10.93 -1.48
CA SER A 312 2.79 -10.68 -0.69
C SER A 312 2.45 -10.39 0.78
N GLY A 313 3.35 -10.82 1.66
CA GLY A 313 3.32 -10.53 3.10
C GLY A 313 4.41 -9.54 3.50
N SER A 314 4.63 -9.39 4.82
CA SER A 314 5.72 -8.55 5.35
C SER A 314 6.93 -9.34 5.87
N GLY A 315 7.02 -10.63 5.50
CA GLY A 315 8.15 -11.49 5.82
C GLY A 315 7.86 -12.67 6.74
N CYS A 316 6.61 -12.95 7.11
CA CYS A 316 6.27 -13.95 8.13
C CYS A 316 6.79 -15.36 7.80
N TYR A 317 6.54 -15.85 6.59
CA TYR A 317 7.18 -17.03 5.98
C TYR A 317 7.95 -16.68 4.70
N GLY A 318 8.15 -15.40 4.42
CA GLY A 318 8.90 -14.90 3.26
C GLY A 318 8.24 -13.68 2.64
N GLU A 319 8.66 -13.34 1.43
CA GLU A 319 8.09 -12.22 0.67
C GLU A 319 6.64 -12.48 0.24
N PHE A 320 6.28 -13.75 0.01
CA PHE A 320 4.95 -14.17 -0.44
C PHE A 320 4.20 -14.91 0.67
N ILE A 321 2.88 -14.92 0.57
CA ILE A 321 2.02 -15.71 1.46
C ILE A 321 2.06 -17.18 1.03
N VAL A 322 2.65 -18.01 1.88
CA VAL A 322 2.87 -19.45 1.72
C VAL A 322 1.97 -20.22 2.69
N LEU A 323 1.01 -20.95 2.13
CA LEU A 323 0.18 -21.90 2.85
C LEU A 323 0.92 -23.24 2.95
N ILE A 324 1.13 -23.73 4.16
CA ILE A 324 1.75 -25.02 4.47
C ILE A 324 0.63 -26.00 4.82
N ASN A 325 0.08 -26.65 3.79
CA ASN A 325 -1.08 -27.52 3.94
C ASN A 325 -0.65 -28.93 4.34
N ASN A 326 -1.42 -29.57 5.21
CA ASN A 326 -1.22 -30.93 5.67
C ASN A 326 -2.28 -31.85 5.06
N LYS A 327 -1.85 -32.92 4.39
CA LYS A 327 -2.73 -33.85 3.66
C LYS A 327 -3.75 -34.57 4.54
N ASN A 328 -3.54 -34.58 5.86
CA ASN A 328 -4.33 -35.35 6.82
C ASN A 328 -5.24 -34.48 7.70
N VAL A 329 -5.38 -33.18 7.40
CA VAL A 329 -6.25 -32.26 8.17
C VAL A 329 -7.71 -32.54 7.93
N LYS A 330 -8.54 -32.08 8.88
CA LYS A 330 -9.99 -32.25 8.83
C LYS A 330 -10.68 -30.94 9.18
N ASP A 331 -11.89 -30.81 8.66
CA ASP A 331 -12.84 -29.77 9.06
C ASP A 331 -13.16 -29.96 10.56
N PRO A 332 -12.97 -28.93 11.41
CA PRO A 332 -13.19 -29.04 12.86
C PRO A 332 -14.69 -28.95 13.20
N THR A 333 -15.09 -29.41 14.37
CA THR A 333 -16.30 -28.90 15.02
C THR A 333 -16.08 -27.46 15.49
N TYR A 334 -17.15 -26.70 15.73
CA TYR A 334 -17.01 -25.35 16.30
C TYR A 334 -16.32 -25.36 17.67
N ALA A 335 -16.54 -26.41 18.48
CA ALA A 335 -15.88 -26.54 19.78
C ALA A 335 -14.37 -26.79 19.64
N GLU A 336 -13.95 -27.63 18.70
CA GLU A 336 -12.53 -27.85 18.40
C GLU A 336 -11.85 -26.59 17.87
N LEU A 337 -12.58 -25.81 17.04
CA LEU A 337 -12.09 -24.51 16.58
C LEU A 337 -11.84 -23.55 17.75
N LEU A 338 -12.79 -23.41 18.68
CA LEU A 338 -12.61 -22.55 19.86
C LEU A 338 -11.42 -23.00 20.71
N ALA A 339 -11.31 -24.30 20.98
CA ALA A 339 -10.20 -24.85 21.76
C ALA A 339 -8.84 -24.62 21.09
N PHE A 340 -8.78 -24.69 19.76
CA PHE A 340 -7.58 -24.35 19.00
C PHE A 340 -7.22 -22.87 19.15
N LEU A 341 -8.18 -21.97 18.92
CA LEU A 341 -7.95 -20.52 19.00
C LEU A 341 -7.54 -20.07 20.42
N GLU A 342 -8.12 -20.65 21.47
CA GLU A 342 -7.69 -20.37 22.85
C GLU A 342 -6.23 -20.79 23.14
N SER A 343 -5.70 -21.75 22.39
CA SER A 343 -4.34 -22.29 22.56
C SER A 343 -3.31 -21.71 21.60
N ASP A 344 -3.77 -21.00 20.57
CA ASP A 344 -2.92 -20.39 19.56
C ASP A 344 -2.56 -18.97 19.99
N ASN A 345 -1.30 -18.58 19.80
CA ASN A 345 -0.78 -17.29 20.27
C ASN A 345 -0.59 -16.28 19.13
N THR A 346 -1.26 -16.45 17.98
CA THR A 346 -1.06 -15.57 16.82
C THR A 346 -1.58 -14.16 17.09
N ASP A 347 -2.67 -14.04 17.82
CA ASP A 347 -3.30 -12.79 18.20
C ASP A 347 -2.53 -12.00 19.27
N GLU A 348 -1.63 -12.65 20.01
CA GLU A 348 -0.74 -12.02 21.01
C GLU A 348 0.33 -11.12 20.36
N TYR A 349 0.59 -11.28 19.06
CA TYR A 349 1.57 -10.45 18.35
C TYR A 349 1.04 -9.04 18.08
N GLY A 350 1.92 -8.04 18.18
CA GLY A 350 1.56 -6.65 17.96
C GLY A 350 1.27 -6.33 16.49
N TYR A 351 0.08 -5.84 16.17
CA TYR A 351 -0.28 -5.43 14.82
C TYR A 351 0.46 -4.14 14.42
N VAL A 352 1.14 -4.16 13.28
CA VAL A 352 1.86 -3.01 12.73
C VAL A 352 1.20 -2.57 11.43
N ARG A 353 0.66 -1.35 11.43
CA ARG A 353 0.12 -0.75 10.20
C ARG A 353 1.28 -0.24 9.33
N THR A 354 1.84 -1.10 8.48
CA THR A 354 2.93 -0.71 7.57
C THR A 354 2.38 -0.19 6.24
N PRO A 355 2.92 0.91 5.68
CA PRO A 355 2.68 1.28 4.29
C PRO A 355 3.60 0.43 3.41
N TYR A 356 3.31 -0.86 3.25
CA TYR A 356 4.14 -1.69 2.38
C TYR A 356 3.87 -1.30 0.92
N SER A 357 4.96 -1.04 0.19
CA SER A 357 4.95 -0.92 -1.26
C SER A 357 5.38 -2.24 -1.84
N ALA A 358 4.55 -2.89 -2.66
CA ALA A 358 4.92 -4.09 -3.39
C ALA A 358 6.25 -3.86 -4.13
N SER A 359 7.26 -4.67 -3.81
CA SER A 359 8.53 -4.74 -4.54
C SER A 359 8.27 -5.28 -5.94
N LEU A 360 8.84 -4.64 -6.96
CA LEU A 360 8.88 -5.21 -8.30
C LEU A 360 9.83 -6.40 -8.31
N TYR A 361 9.34 -7.55 -8.74
CA TYR A 361 10.08 -8.80 -8.77
C TYR A 361 10.02 -9.42 -10.18
N PHE A 362 11.09 -10.11 -10.58
CA PHE A 362 11.25 -10.80 -11.87
C PHE A 362 11.43 -12.32 -11.67
N GLY A 363 10.52 -13.13 -12.21
CA GLY A 363 10.52 -14.61 -12.16
C GLY A 363 9.18 -15.19 -11.67
N SER A 364 9.13 -16.49 -11.32
CA SER A 364 7.98 -17.10 -10.63
C SER A 364 8.13 -17.03 -9.10
N ALA A 365 7.08 -16.67 -8.37
CA ALA A 365 7.12 -16.43 -6.93
C ALA A 365 7.78 -17.58 -6.13
N GLU A 366 7.60 -18.82 -6.58
CA GLU A 366 8.21 -20.03 -6.02
C GLU A 366 9.74 -19.94 -5.93
N SER A 367 10.38 -19.34 -6.94
CA SER A 367 11.83 -19.17 -7.00
C SER A 367 12.41 -18.25 -5.92
N LYS A 368 11.56 -17.47 -5.25
CA LYS A 368 11.95 -16.57 -4.14
C LYS A 368 11.68 -17.17 -2.76
N ILE A 369 11.02 -18.31 -2.69
CA ILE A 369 10.71 -18.97 -1.44
C ILE A 369 11.95 -19.70 -0.94
N GLN A 370 12.34 -19.43 0.29
CA GLN A 370 13.47 -20.10 0.94
C GLN A 370 13.04 -21.49 1.43
N LEU A 371 12.96 -22.46 0.52
CA LEU A 371 12.46 -23.82 0.82
C LEU A 371 13.18 -24.51 1.97
N HIS A 372 14.48 -24.28 2.16
CA HIS A 372 15.23 -24.82 3.30
C HIS A 372 14.74 -24.24 4.64
N TRP A 373 14.38 -22.96 4.68
CA TRP A 373 13.82 -22.33 5.88
C TRP A 373 12.40 -22.83 6.16
N ILE A 374 11.55 -22.92 5.14
CA ILE A 374 10.21 -23.53 5.26
C ILE A 374 10.29 -24.98 5.75
N GLN A 375 11.24 -25.76 5.22
CA GLN A 375 11.50 -27.11 5.70
C GLN A 375 11.89 -27.13 7.18
N GLY A 376 12.72 -26.18 7.62
CA GLY A 376 13.09 -26.02 9.03
C GLY A 376 11.88 -25.72 9.92
N ILE A 377 10.93 -24.94 9.43
CA ILE A 377 9.68 -24.64 10.14
C ILE A 377 8.78 -25.87 10.23
N ILE A 378 8.59 -26.61 9.13
CA ILE A 378 7.84 -27.87 9.12
C ILE A 378 8.47 -28.88 10.08
N ASN A 379 9.81 -28.96 10.12
CA ASN A 379 10.55 -29.85 11.00
C ASN A 379 10.71 -29.34 12.45
N ARG A 380 10.18 -28.15 12.78
CA ARG A 380 10.31 -27.50 14.09
C ARG A 380 11.76 -27.23 14.54
N THR A 381 12.70 -27.17 13.60
CA THR A 381 14.08 -26.76 13.88
C THR A 381 14.25 -25.24 13.80
N GLN A 382 13.29 -24.55 13.18
CA GLN A 382 13.24 -23.10 13.03
C GLN A 382 11.81 -22.60 13.30
N GLY A 383 11.70 -21.35 13.73
CA GLY A 383 10.42 -20.66 13.86
C GLY A 383 10.21 -19.66 12.73
N PRO A 384 8.96 -19.40 12.33
CA PRO A 384 8.64 -18.30 11.42
C PRO A 384 8.81 -16.93 12.12
N LEU A 385 8.89 -15.85 11.33
CA LEU A 385 9.04 -14.48 11.87
C LEU A 385 7.71 -13.95 12.39
N ALA A 386 7.74 -13.12 13.44
CA ALA A 386 6.53 -12.52 14.02
C ALA A 386 5.64 -11.84 12.95
N PRO A 387 4.33 -12.13 12.91
CA PRO A 387 3.42 -11.50 11.97
C PRO A 387 3.29 -10.01 12.27
N LYS A 388 3.11 -9.18 11.24
CA LYS A 388 3.03 -7.72 11.40
C LYS A 388 1.78 -7.11 10.81
N ILE A 389 1.34 -7.61 9.65
CA ILE A 389 0.14 -7.13 8.95
C ILE A 389 -0.90 -8.24 8.86
N CYS A 390 -2.18 -7.90 8.60
CA CYS A 390 -3.28 -8.87 8.54
C CYS A 390 -2.97 -10.10 7.68
N ALA A 391 -2.27 -9.91 6.57
CA ALA A 391 -1.84 -11.02 5.72
C ALA A 391 -0.90 -12.01 6.43
N ASP A 392 0.04 -11.53 7.23
CA ASP A 392 0.97 -12.37 7.98
C ASP A 392 0.30 -13.11 9.14
N PHE A 393 -0.67 -12.44 9.80
CA PHE A 393 -1.47 -13.04 10.88
C PHE A 393 -2.27 -14.21 10.30
N ALA A 394 -3.05 -13.95 9.25
CA ALA A 394 -3.84 -14.97 8.60
C ALA A 394 -3.01 -16.15 8.06
N GLU A 395 -1.79 -15.87 7.57
CA GLU A 395 -0.81 -16.89 7.15
C GLU A 395 -0.29 -17.72 8.34
N ARG A 396 0.02 -17.05 9.46
CA ARG A 396 0.46 -17.72 10.69
C ARG A 396 -0.64 -18.63 11.24
N LEU A 397 -1.87 -18.13 11.41
CA LEU A 397 -2.96 -18.90 11.98
C LEU A 397 -3.32 -20.10 11.09
N HIS A 398 -3.39 -19.89 9.77
CA HIS A 398 -3.57 -20.98 8.81
C HIS A 398 -2.56 -22.11 9.02
N ASN A 399 -1.27 -21.77 9.00
CA ASN A 399 -0.20 -22.77 9.10
C ASN A 399 -0.14 -23.42 10.50
N ASN A 400 -0.55 -22.71 11.55
CA ASN A 400 -0.69 -23.29 12.88
C ASN A 400 -1.86 -24.28 12.96
N ALA A 401 -3.02 -23.95 12.36
CA ALA A 401 -4.20 -24.81 12.31
C ALA A 401 -3.92 -26.10 11.52
N GLU A 402 -3.33 -25.99 10.34
CA GLU A 402 -2.94 -27.14 9.50
C GLU A 402 -1.98 -28.08 10.24
N ARG A 403 -1.06 -27.51 11.01
CA ARG A 403 -0.15 -28.27 11.88
C ARG A 403 -0.86 -28.90 13.07
N ALA A 404 -1.94 -28.31 13.58
CA ALA A 404 -2.79 -28.87 14.62
C ALA A 404 -3.79 -29.94 14.09
N GLY A 405 -3.81 -30.19 12.78
CA GLY A 405 -4.73 -31.14 12.15
C GLY A 405 -6.08 -30.54 11.76
N ILE A 406 -6.21 -29.22 11.83
CA ILE A 406 -7.44 -28.47 11.55
C ILE A 406 -7.32 -27.81 10.18
N ARG A 407 -8.28 -28.08 9.31
CA ARG A 407 -8.33 -27.46 7.98
C ARG A 407 -8.66 -25.97 8.12
N CYS A 408 -7.84 -25.13 7.52
CA CYS A 408 -8.03 -23.68 7.53
C CYS A 408 -8.01 -23.13 6.10
N GLY A 409 -8.79 -22.08 5.84
CA GLY A 409 -8.73 -21.30 4.61
C GLY A 409 -8.18 -19.91 4.89
N TYR A 410 -7.47 -19.36 3.92
CA TYR A 410 -7.01 -17.97 3.89
C TYR A 410 -8.00 -17.11 3.10
N VAL A 411 -8.38 -15.95 3.63
CA VAL A 411 -9.39 -15.07 3.03
C VAL A 411 -8.83 -13.69 2.80
N ILE A 412 -9.09 -13.13 1.62
CA ILE A 412 -8.80 -11.73 1.26
C ILE A 412 -10.11 -10.98 1.07
N ILE A 413 -10.17 -9.78 1.63
CA ILE A 413 -11.23 -8.80 1.42
C ILE A 413 -10.55 -7.56 0.80
N ASP A 414 -10.50 -7.49 -0.53
CA ASP A 414 -9.75 -6.48 -1.27
C ASP A 414 -10.32 -5.08 -1.04
N SER A 415 -11.65 -4.95 -1.00
CA SER A 415 -12.34 -3.69 -0.71
C SER A 415 -11.91 -3.03 0.60
N LEU A 416 -11.45 -3.82 1.57
CA LEU A 416 -10.98 -3.36 2.88
C LEU A 416 -9.45 -3.43 3.03
N ASN A 417 -8.74 -3.94 2.02
CA ASN A 417 -7.31 -4.28 2.07
C ASN A 417 -7.00 -5.09 3.35
N HIS A 418 -7.78 -6.16 3.57
CA HIS A 418 -7.74 -6.97 4.79
C HIS A 418 -7.65 -8.46 4.47
N ALA A 419 -7.04 -9.22 5.38
CA ALA A 419 -6.92 -10.67 5.29
C ALA A 419 -7.26 -11.33 6.62
N ILE A 420 -7.94 -12.47 6.55
CA ILE A 420 -8.46 -13.23 7.70
C ILE A 420 -8.46 -14.72 7.38
N ASN A 421 -8.98 -15.55 8.29
CA ASN A 421 -9.14 -16.98 8.07
C ASN A 421 -10.62 -17.40 8.00
N VAL A 422 -10.86 -18.55 7.39
CA VAL A 422 -12.16 -19.23 7.40
C VAL A 422 -11.99 -20.69 7.74
N PHE A 423 -12.92 -21.20 8.55
CA PHE A 423 -12.99 -22.60 8.94
C PHE A 423 -14.33 -23.17 8.52
N ASN A 424 -14.33 -24.30 7.80
CA ASN A 424 -15.56 -25.02 7.51
C ASN A 424 -15.87 -25.93 8.69
N THR A 425 -16.72 -25.46 9.61
CA THR A 425 -17.08 -26.27 10.78
C THR A 425 -18.15 -27.29 10.43
N THR A 426 -18.03 -28.50 10.96
CA THR A 426 -18.95 -29.61 10.63
C THR A 426 -20.37 -29.39 11.16
N ASP A 427 -20.55 -28.50 12.15
CA ASP A 427 -21.80 -28.27 12.88
C ASP A 427 -22.36 -26.85 12.75
N LYS A 428 -21.55 -25.85 12.32
CA LYS A 428 -22.01 -24.45 12.14
C LYS A 428 -21.71 -23.85 10.77
N GLY A 429 -21.13 -24.62 9.85
CA GLY A 429 -20.73 -24.14 8.52
C GLY A 429 -19.51 -23.23 8.58
N LEU A 430 -19.42 -22.28 7.65
CA LEU A 430 -18.26 -21.39 7.54
C LEU A 430 -18.21 -20.38 8.70
N ILE A 431 -17.08 -20.35 9.40
CA ILE A 431 -16.77 -19.39 10.46
C ILE A 431 -15.55 -18.58 10.04
N TYR A 432 -15.70 -17.25 10.01
CA TYR A 432 -14.61 -16.33 9.68
C TYR A 432 -13.98 -15.78 10.94
N ILE A 433 -12.65 -15.87 11.02
CA ILE A 433 -11.86 -15.48 12.17
C ILE A 433 -10.86 -14.41 11.75
N ASP A 434 -10.95 -13.26 12.41
CA ASP A 434 -9.96 -12.19 12.35
C ASP A 434 -9.07 -12.30 13.59
N ASP A 435 -7.86 -12.81 13.38
CA ASP A 435 -6.84 -13.09 14.39
C ASP A 435 -5.87 -11.91 14.58
N THR A 436 -6.16 -10.75 13.99
CA THR A 436 -5.24 -9.61 14.10
C THR A 436 -5.12 -9.16 15.54
N GLY A 437 -3.88 -9.13 16.04
CA GLY A 437 -3.58 -8.67 17.38
C GLY A 437 -3.76 -7.16 17.55
N ASN A 438 -3.57 -6.68 18.77
CA ASN A 438 -3.66 -5.25 19.06
C ASN A 438 -2.28 -4.56 18.94
N SER A 439 -2.26 -3.29 18.55
CA SER A 439 -1.01 -2.51 18.45
C SER A 439 -0.52 -1.92 19.79
N GLY A 440 -1.18 -2.27 20.90
CA GLY A 440 -0.92 -1.78 22.26
C GLY A 440 -1.67 -2.58 23.32
N TYR A 441 -2.10 -1.94 24.41
CA TYR A 441 -2.92 -2.59 25.44
C TYR A 441 -4.27 -3.03 24.88
N GLY A 442 -4.63 -4.30 25.12
CA GLY A 442 -5.87 -4.91 24.68
C GLY A 442 -6.32 -6.04 25.60
N PRO A 443 -7.42 -6.72 25.27
CA PRO A 443 -7.78 -7.98 25.92
C PRO A 443 -6.67 -9.01 25.75
N SER A 444 -6.64 -9.98 26.66
CA SER A 444 -5.68 -11.08 26.67
C SER A 444 -5.75 -11.97 25.42
N ASN A 445 -6.95 -12.12 24.84
CA ASN A 445 -7.15 -12.71 23.53
C ASN A 445 -7.89 -11.72 22.61
N CYS A 446 -7.36 -11.55 21.41
CA CYS A 446 -7.80 -10.65 20.38
C CYS A 446 -8.48 -11.37 19.20
N ASP A 447 -8.69 -12.69 19.21
CA ASP A 447 -9.45 -13.39 18.19
C ASP A 447 -10.88 -12.84 18.09
N LYS A 448 -11.30 -12.61 16.85
CA LYS A 448 -12.60 -12.01 16.54
C LYS A 448 -13.35 -12.90 15.56
N ILE A 449 -14.66 -13.02 15.75
CA ILE A 449 -15.58 -13.56 14.75
C ILE A 449 -16.18 -12.43 13.93
N VAL A 450 -16.36 -12.67 12.63
CA VAL A 450 -16.95 -11.68 11.72
C VAL A 450 -18.00 -12.33 10.80
N ASP A 451 -19.15 -11.67 10.61
CA ASP A 451 -20.14 -12.06 9.60
C ASP A 451 -19.74 -11.48 8.24
N VAL A 452 -18.93 -12.22 7.48
CA VAL A 452 -18.41 -11.77 6.19
C VAL A 452 -19.40 -12.11 5.07
N GLN A 453 -20.05 -11.09 4.51
CA GLN A 453 -20.96 -11.22 3.36
C GLN A 453 -20.87 -9.99 2.45
N ILE A 454 -20.87 -10.21 1.14
CA ILE A 454 -20.87 -9.11 0.16
C ILE A 454 -22.07 -8.18 0.41
N GLY A 455 -21.80 -6.88 0.47
CA GLY A 455 -22.77 -5.82 0.74
C GLY A 455 -23.07 -5.57 2.22
N LYS A 456 -22.49 -6.35 3.15
CA LYS A 456 -22.58 -6.10 4.60
C LYS A 456 -21.35 -5.36 5.12
N HIS A 457 -21.55 -4.69 6.27
CA HIS A 457 -20.47 -4.07 7.01
C HIS A 457 -19.62 -5.12 7.72
N TYR A 458 -18.31 -4.95 7.62
CA TYR A 458 -17.31 -5.73 8.34
C TYR A 458 -17.17 -5.18 9.76
N ILE A 459 -17.77 -5.86 10.73
CA ILE A 459 -17.79 -5.46 12.14
C ILE A 459 -17.31 -6.65 12.97
N PRO A 460 -16.03 -6.67 13.39
CA PRO A 460 -15.51 -7.75 14.20
C PRO A 460 -16.08 -7.73 15.62
N ILE A 461 -16.31 -8.94 16.14
CA ILE A 461 -16.78 -9.16 17.50
C ILE A 461 -15.77 -10.08 18.18
N SER A 462 -15.28 -9.68 19.35
CA SER A 462 -14.40 -10.52 20.18
C SER A 462 -15.04 -11.89 20.38
N LEU A 463 -14.27 -12.92 20.06
CA LEU A 463 -14.67 -14.31 20.27
C LEU A 463 -14.61 -14.67 21.76
N PHE A 464 -13.65 -14.09 22.48
CA PHE A 464 -13.40 -14.28 23.91
C PHE A 464 -13.51 -12.95 24.67
N PRO A 465 -14.73 -12.46 24.95
CA PRO A 465 -14.92 -11.15 25.56
C PRO A 465 -14.37 -11.09 27.00
N GLU A 466 -13.60 -10.04 27.28
CA GLU A 466 -12.98 -9.80 28.59
C GLU A 466 -13.61 -8.59 29.30
N VAL A 467 -13.78 -8.68 30.62
CA VAL A 467 -14.32 -7.58 31.44
C VAL A 467 -13.41 -6.36 31.35
N GLY A 468 -14.01 -5.20 31.04
CA GLY A 468 -13.28 -3.94 30.89
C GLY A 468 -12.93 -3.60 29.44
N TRP A 469 -13.14 -4.53 28.50
CA TRP A 469 -12.95 -4.32 27.07
C TRP A 469 -14.28 -4.35 26.32
N ASN A 470 -14.35 -3.61 25.21
CA ASN A 470 -15.53 -3.66 24.34
C ASN A 470 -15.48 -4.93 23.49
N SER A 471 -16.56 -5.70 23.47
CA SER A 471 -16.67 -6.91 22.66
C SER A 471 -16.82 -6.60 21.17
N THR A 472 -17.21 -5.39 20.78
CA THR A 472 -17.38 -5.01 19.37
C THR A 472 -16.29 -4.04 18.93
N TYR A 473 -15.63 -4.37 17.82
CA TYR A 473 -14.57 -3.55 17.23
C TYR A 473 -15.14 -2.54 16.23
N ASN A 474 -14.28 -1.64 15.76
CA ASN A 474 -14.67 -0.61 14.79
C ASN A 474 -15.14 -1.23 13.47
N ASP A 475 -16.20 -0.65 12.92
CA ASP A 475 -16.67 -0.93 11.55
C ASP A 475 -15.59 -0.54 10.54
N MET A 476 -15.12 -1.51 9.76
CA MET A 476 -14.06 -1.30 8.76
C MET A 476 -14.58 -0.88 7.40
N GLY A 477 -15.90 -0.94 7.17
CA GLY A 477 -16.54 -0.62 5.90
C GLY A 477 -17.34 -1.78 5.33
N VAL A 478 -17.74 -1.66 4.06
CA VAL A 478 -18.56 -2.65 3.37
C VAL A 478 -17.67 -3.64 2.63
N VAL A 479 -17.98 -4.93 2.76
CA VAL A 479 -17.36 -6.02 2.00
C VAL A 479 -17.92 -5.97 0.57
N GLU A 480 -17.07 -5.70 -0.43
CA GLU A 480 -17.50 -5.69 -1.85
C GLU A 480 -17.06 -6.97 -2.59
N ASP A 481 -15.98 -7.58 -2.12
CA ASP A 481 -15.37 -8.78 -2.69
C ASP A 481 -14.76 -9.65 -1.59
N ILE A 482 -14.69 -10.96 -1.85
CA ILE A 482 -14.12 -11.96 -0.94
C ILE A 482 -13.43 -13.01 -1.79
N PHE A 483 -12.16 -13.30 -1.50
CA PHE A 483 -11.41 -14.38 -2.14
C PHE A 483 -10.99 -15.40 -1.08
N ILE A 484 -11.51 -16.62 -1.17
CA ILE A 484 -11.17 -17.72 -0.26
C ILE A 484 -10.19 -18.65 -0.95
N THR A 485 -9.05 -18.89 -0.31
CA THR A 485 -8.01 -19.82 -0.75
C THR A 485 -7.84 -20.89 0.32
N TRP A 486 -8.23 -22.14 0.02
CA TRP A 486 -8.02 -23.26 0.94
C TRP A 486 -6.59 -23.76 0.86
N ASP A 487 -6.21 -24.30 -0.29
CA ASP A 487 -4.94 -25.00 -0.42
C ASP A 487 -3.87 -24.13 -1.13
N GLY A 488 -4.29 -23.09 -1.86
CA GLY A 488 -3.41 -22.29 -2.71
C GLY A 488 -2.93 -23.04 -3.96
N GLU A 489 -2.13 -22.37 -4.77
CA GLU A 489 -1.56 -22.95 -5.98
C GLU A 489 -0.02 -22.94 -5.93
N TRP A 490 0.59 -24.07 -6.27
CA TRP A 490 2.04 -24.17 -6.45
C TRP A 490 2.35 -24.41 -7.93
N ASN A 491 3.03 -23.45 -8.57
CA ASN A 491 3.20 -23.32 -10.03
C ASN A 491 1.89 -22.99 -10.77
#